data_AF-A0A7R9ZKD0-F1
#
_entry.id   AF-A0A7R9ZKD0-F1
#
_cell.length_a   1.000
_cell.length_b   1.000
_cell.length_c   1.000
_cell.angle_alpha   90.00
_cell.angle_beta   90.00
_cell.angle_gamma   90.00
#
_symmetry.space_group_name_H-M   'P 1'
#
loop_
_entity.id
_entity.type
_entity.pdbx_description
1 polymer ?
#
loop_
_entity_poly.entity_id
_entity_poly.type
_entity_poly.pdbx_seq_one_letter_code
_entity_poly.pdbx_strand_id
1 'polypeptide(L)'
;MAFSEAEATPLFGGRSRGNGAAARKRSGANGNFAMDMNAPSASGDDGEDNKSDRRSLAYRIYSQAATCCDTIATAGYSKGVMSDDNDVVYYEDTFNDQPWRCSIGTEERDGTWMNYRDQVGAIMSSTVWVLVGYSCLTITLLAEHNHLRNNVAMGYCTICAMALACHAKTTFTDPGSIPKEAVPPPILFKQGITTHAMCSHCQTYKPPTSHHCRICNRCISRMDHHCPWMNNCVGAGNLKHFVLFLCYTWTGCTYALIVFAVNYFGCTDEQCEFTFLLMQLVRVMSAICLFTLLFTSSMLMNVTFGIMTGVGTIDRLKKKADNTVHKADEEPMELKDIFGVQGYWTWPFPIDPIFEDHDRVMGYTMPDRLMREKARDEHR
;
A
#
# COMPACT_ATOMS: atom_id res chain seq x y z
N MET A 1 -32.97 -7.75 3.43
CA MET A 1 -33.20 -8.99 4.21
C MET A 1 -32.64 -10.16 3.42
N ALA A 2 -31.83 -10.97 4.09
CA ALA A 2 -31.30 -12.30 3.74
C ALA A 2 -30.53 -12.47 2.41
N PHE A 3 -29.22 -12.66 2.51
CA PHE A 3 -28.46 -13.53 1.59
C PHE A 3 -27.51 -14.44 2.38
N SER A 4 -27.94 -15.71 2.46
CA SER A 4 -27.19 -16.97 2.44
C SER A 4 -25.89 -17.09 3.25
N GLU A 5 -26.00 -17.81 4.36
CA GLU A 5 -24.93 -18.58 4.99
C GLU A 5 -24.45 -19.70 4.06
N ALA A 6 -23.15 -20.01 4.08
CA ALA A 6 -22.60 -21.25 3.55
C ALA A 6 -21.92 -21.99 4.70
N GLU A 7 -22.50 -23.14 5.05
CA GLU A 7 -22.11 -24.03 6.13
C GLU A 7 -20.72 -24.65 5.87
N ALA A 8 -19.89 -24.67 6.91
CA ALA A 8 -18.69 -25.49 7.00
C ALA A 8 -19.06 -26.88 7.53
N THR A 9 -18.77 -27.93 6.75
CA THR A 9 -18.88 -29.32 7.20
C THR A 9 -17.60 -29.75 7.93
N PRO A 10 -17.68 -30.42 9.10
CA PRO A 10 -16.52 -30.93 9.80
C PRO A 10 -16.24 -32.39 9.42
N LEU A 11 -14.97 -32.73 9.17
CA LEU A 11 -14.51 -34.11 9.09
C LEU A 11 -13.60 -34.42 10.28
N PHE A 12 -14.16 -35.11 11.28
CA PHE A 12 -13.42 -35.95 12.22
C PHE A 12 -14.04 -37.34 12.24
N GLY A 13 -13.21 -38.35 11.98
CA GLY A 13 -13.55 -39.76 12.10
C GLY A 13 -12.27 -40.57 12.15
N GLY A 14 -11.78 -40.83 13.35
CA GLY A 14 -10.55 -41.59 13.58
C GLY A 14 -10.69 -43.09 13.35
N ARG A 15 -9.56 -43.76 13.13
CA ARG A 15 -9.37 -45.14 13.59
C ARG A 15 -7.89 -45.49 13.74
N SER A 16 -7.63 -46.22 14.82
CA SER A 16 -6.35 -46.70 15.34
C SER A 16 -5.87 -47.99 14.68
N ARG A 17 -4.55 -48.24 14.81
CA ARG A 17 -3.76 -49.50 14.81
C ARG A 17 -2.41 -49.19 14.13
N GLY A 18 -1.22 -49.50 14.62
CA GLY A 18 -0.71 -50.34 15.71
C GLY A 18 0.64 -50.91 15.26
N ASN A 19 1.69 -50.71 16.06
CA ASN A 19 3.00 -51.39 16.14
C ASN A 19 3.88 -51.64 14.90
N GLY A 20 5.17 -51.29 15.05
CA GLY A 20 6.25 -51.81 14.21
C GLY A 20 7.60 -51.12 14.48
N ALA A 21 8.37 -51.67 15.41
CA ALA A 21 9.75 -51.26 15.69
C ALA A 21 10.70 -51.60 14.53
N ALA A 22 11.65 -50.70 14.21
CA ALA A 22 12.93 -51.07 13.63
C ALA A 22 13.97 -49.95 13.83
N ALA A 23 14.89 -50.19 14.78
CA ALA A 23 16.11 -49.44 14.93
C ALA A 23 17.12 -49.85 13.84
N ARG A 24 17.88 -48.89 13.29
CA ARG A 24 19.18 -49.19 12.68
C ARG A 24 20.17 -48.03 12.87
N LYS A 25 21.10 -48.24 13.81
CA LYS A 25 22.39 -47.53 13.93
C LYS A 25 23.34 -47.94 12.80
N ARG A 26 24.21 -47.01 12.37
CA ARG A 26 25.67 -47.13 12.10
C ARG A 26 26.11 -45.84 11.36
N SER A 27 26.89 -44.93 11.97
CA SER A 27 28.31 -44.95 12.37
C SER A 27 29.17 -44.15 11.38
N GLY A 28 29.96 -43.22 11.91
CA GLY A 28 30.64 -42.16 11.16
C GLY A 28 31.77 -42.58 10.24
N ALA A 29 32.25 -41.60 9.46
CA ALA A 29 33.63 -41.50 9.01
C ALA A 29 33.97 -40.00 8.81
N ASN A 30 35.08 -39.59 9.42
CA ASN A 30 35.73 -38.29 9.28
C ASN A 30 36.26 -38.08 7.85
N GLY A 31 36.37 -36.81 7.43
CA GLY A 31 37.18 -36.40 6.29
C GLY A 31 37.14 -34.88 6.06
N ASN A 32 38.12 -34.16 6.59
CA ASN A 32 38.51 -32.82 6.12
C ASN A 32 39.01 -32.93 4.67
N PHE A 33 38.74 -31.93 3.82
CA PHE A 33 39.73 -31.03 3.18
C PHE A 33 39.20 -30.40 1.87
N ALA A 34 39.58 -29.13 1.68
CA ALA A 34 39.74 -28.35 0.44
C ALA A 34 38.53 -27.91 -0.40
N MET A 35 38.43 -26.58 -0.51
CA MET A 35 38.00 -25.84 -1.70
C MET A 35 38.75 -26.35 -2.94
N ASP A 36 38.04 -26.48 -4.07
CA ASP A 36 38.63 -26.13 -5.35
C ASP A 36 37.55 -25.63 -6.31
N MET A 37 37.82 -24.47 -6.88
CA MET A 37 37.13 -23.95 -8.05
C MET A 37 37.44 -24.86 -9.24
N ASN A 38 36.44 -25.22 -10.03
CA ASN A 38 36.60 -25.38 -11.48
C ASN A 38 35.24 -25.48 -12.17
N ALA A 39 34.98 -24.49 -13.03
CA ALA A 39 33.93 -24.52 -14.02
C ALA A 39 34.26 -25.58 -15.10
N PRO A 40 33.28 -26.31 -15.65
CA PRO A 40 33.42 -26.94 -16.94
C PRO A 40 32.82 -26.05 -18.02
N SER A 41 33.70 -25.61 -18.93
CA SER A 41 33.36 -25.22 -20.28
C SER A 41 32.75 -26.40 -21.04
N ALA A 42 31.53 -26.24 -21.56
CA ALA A 42 30.97 -27.13 -22.57
C ALA A 42 30.33 -26.29 -23.67
N SER A 43 31.06 -26.17 -24.77
CA SER A 43 30.59 -25.77 -26.09
C SER A 43 29.57 -26.80 -26.59
N GLY A 44 28.34 -26.35 -26.84
CA GLY A 44 27.28 -27.11 -27.49
C GLY A 44 26.54 -26.17 -28.43
N ASP A 45 26.63 -26.50 -29.72
CA ASP A 45 26.10 -25.81 -30.89
C ASP A 45 24.58 -26.00 -30.93
N ASP A 46 23.80 -24.93 -30.66
CA ASP A 46 22.35 -24.94 -30.75
C ASP A 46 21.88 -24.03 -31.89
N GLY A 47 21.28 -24.69 -32.88
CA GLY A 47 20.78 -24.09 -34.10
C GLY A 47 19.78 -22.95 -33.87
N GLU A 48 19.85 -22.00 -34.80
CA GLU A 48 18.94 -20.89 -34.96
C GLU A 48 17.48 -21.36 -35.04
N ASP A 49 16.74 -21.16 -33.94
CA ASP A 49 15.27 -21.19 -33.97
C ASP A 49 14.75 -19.76 -33.75
N ASN A 50 14.43 -19.14 -34.88
CA ASN A 50 13.96 -17.77 -35.05
C ASN A 50 12.57 -17.57 -34.41
N LYS A 51 12.50 -17.44 -33.08
CA LYS A 51 11.29 -16.97 -32.39
C LYS A 51 11.24 -15.45 -32.44
N SER A 52 10.56 -14.95 -33.47
CA SER A 52 10.12 -13.57 -33.63
C SER A 52 9.69 -12.94 -32.30
N ASP A 53 10.38 -11.88 -31.91
CA ASP A 53 10.14 -11.05 -30.73
C ASP A 53 8.73 -10.42 -30.77
N ARG A 54 7.72 -11.10 -30.21
CA ARG A 54 6.35 -10.58 -30.03
C ARG A 54 6.22 -9.81 -28.71
N ARG A 55 7.16 -8.93 -28.39
CA ARG A 55 6.94 -7.93 -27.34
C ARG A 55 5.96 -6.88 -27.89
N SER A 56 4.91 -6.58 -27.14
CA SER A 56 3.90 -5.61 -27.56
C SER A 56 4.56 -4.26 -27.86
N LEU A 57 3.99 -3.49 -28.80
CA LEU A 57 4.46 -2.13 -29.10
C LEU A 57 4.54 -1.27 -27.83
N ALA A 58 3.63 -1.49 -26.88
CA ALA A 58 3.64 -0.87 -25.56
C ALA A 58 4.89 -1.21 -24.75
N TYR A 59 5.36 -2.46 -24.77
CA TYR A 59 6.60 -2.86 -24.08
C TYR A 59 7.85 -2.21 -24.69
N ARG A 60 7.89 -2.02 -26.02
CA ARG A 60 9.05 -1.40 -26.71
C ARG A 60 9.12 0.11 -26.48
N ILE A 61 7.96 0.78 -26.51
CA ILE A 61 7.86 2.20 -26.15
C ILE A 61 8.21 2.39 -24.66
N TYR A 62 7.75 1.49 -23.79
CA TYR A 62 8.08 1.46 -22.36
C TYR A 62 9.58 1.30 -22.11
N SER A 63 10.24 0.34 -22.77
CA SER A 63 11.67 0.11 -22.56
C SER A 63 12.53 1.31 -22.98
N GLN A 64 12.15 2.01 -24.05
CA GLN A 64 12.87 3.20 -24.52
C GLN A 64 12.67 4.41 -23.59
N ALA A 65 11.46 4.59 -23.03
CA ALA A 65 11.19 5.62 -22.04
C ALA A 65 11.95 5.39 -20.73
N ALA A 66 12.03 4.13 -20.27
CA ALA A 66 12.77 3.75 -19.07
C ALA A 66 14.28 4.04 -19.19
N THR A 67 14.91 3.73 -20.34
CA THR A 67 16.35 4.00 -20.55
C THR A 67 16.68 5.49 -20.53
N CYS A 68 15.78 6.35 -21.01
CA CYS A 68 15.98 7.79 -21.02
C CYS A 68 15.94 8.40 -19.61
N CYS A 69 15.10 7.87 -18.71
CA CYS A 69 15.06 8.31 -17.31
C CYS A 69 16.24 7.82 -16.49
N ASP A 70 16.71 6.59 -16.68
CA ASP A 70 17.86 6.06 -15.93
C ASP A 70 19.14 6.90 -16.14
N THR A 71 19.25 7.54 -17.29
CA THR A 71 20.34 8.47 -17.64
C THR A 71 20.22 9.82 -16.89
N ILE A 72 19.00 10.24 -16.53
CA ILE A 72 18.73 11.47 -15.77
C ILE A 72 18.84 11.20 -14.26
N ALA A 73 18.36 10.04 -13.80
CA ALA A 73 18.43 9.60 -12.41
C ALA A 73 19.86 9.48 -11.88
N THR A 74 20.79 9.00 -12.73
CA THR A 74 22.21 8.88 -12.39
C THR A 74 22.93 10.24 -12.30
N ALA A 75 22.39 11.30 -12.91
CA ALA A 75 22.95 12.65 -12.84
C ALA A 75 22.55 13.43 -11.56
N GLY A 76 21.53 12.95 -10.82
CA GLY A 76 21.03 13.57 -9.58
C GLY A 76 21.62 13.02 -8.27
N TYR A 77 22.65 12.18 -8.34
CA TYR A 77 23.19 11.48 -7.16
C TYR A 77 24.08 12.38 -6.30
N SER A 78 23.59 12.76 -5.11
CA SER A 78 24.31 13.31 -3.93
C SER A 78 23.27 14.04 -3.06
N LYS A 79 23.01 13.78 -1.78
CA LYS A 79 23.85 13.43 -0.62
C LYS A 79 22.88 13.10 0.54
N GLY A 80 23.30 12.28 1.50
CA GLY A 80 22.63 12.24 2.80
C GLY A 80 22.48 13.65 3.38
N VAL A 81 21.30 13.99 3.89
CA VAL A 81 21.01 15.30 4.46
C VAL A 81 21.61 15.33 5.87
N MET A 82 22.67 16.12 6.07
CA MET A 82 23.10 16.50 7.41
C MET A 82 22.09 17.52 7.96
N SER A 83 21.50 17.26 9.12
CA SER A 83 20.80 18.31 9.88
C SER A 83 21.83 19.06 10.73
N ASP A 84 21.78 20.39 10.66
CA ASP A 84 22.83 21.29 11.12
C ASP A 84 22.79 21.57 12.65
N ASP A 85 22.35 20.60 13.46
CA ASP A 85 22.13 20.85 14.89
C ASP A 85 22.51 19.71 15.85
N ASN A 86 23.23 18.65 15.42
CA ASN A 86 23.84 17.67 16.36
C ASN A 86 24.81 16.62 15.75
N ASP A 87 25.44 16.84 14.59
CA ASP A 87 26.33 15.83 13.94
C ASP A 87 25.66 14.44 13.76
N VAL A 88 24.33 14.37 13.74
CA VAL A 88 23.60 13.12 13.48
C VAL A 88 23.28 13.07 11.98
N VAL A 89 24.03 12.25 11.25
CA VAL A 89 23.72 11.90 9.86
C VAL A 89 22.48 11.02 9.87
N TYR A 90 21.32 11.59 9.54
CA TYR A 90 20.11 10.83 9.24
C TYR A 90 20.09 10.54 7.73
N TYR A 91 19.87 9.27 7.37
CA TYR A 91 19.65 8.87 5.99
C TYR A 91 18.15 8.74 5.76
N GLU A 92 17.63 9.41 4.73
CA GLU A 92 16.27 9.20 4.28
C GLU A 92 16.23 7.85 3.56
N ASP A 93 15.74 6.82 4.24
CA ASP A 93 15.51 5.51 3.63
C ASP A 93 14.20 5.61 2.85
N THR A 94 14.30 6.18 1.65
CA THR A 94 13.22 6.09 0.69
C THR A 94 13.15 4.64 0.24
N PHE A 95 11.96 4.05 0.31
CA PHE A 95 11.63 2.65 -0.04
C PHE A 95 12.21 2.16 -1.38
N ASN A 96 12.62 3.10 -2.24
CA ASN A 96 13.52 2.89 -3.36
C ASN A 96 14.81 3.69 -3.11
N ASP A 97 15.96 3.02 -2.94
CA ASP A 97 17.31 3.65 -2.94
C ASP A 97 17.63 4.40 -4.26
N GLN A 98 16.68 4.40 -5.22
CA GLN A 98 16.71 5.06 -6.51
C GLN A 98 15.31 5.65 -6.82
N PRO A 99 14.91 6.80 -6.21
CA PRO A 99 13.57 7.38 -6.36
C PRO A 99 13.22 7.83 -7.80
N TRP A 100 14.14 7.69 -8.76
CA TRP A 100 14.04 8.22 -10.12
C TRP A 100 14.18 7.18 -11.23
N ARG A 101 14.19 5.88 -10.94
CA ARG A 101 14.06 4.88 -12.02
C ARG A 101 12.64 4.94 -12.56
N CYS A 102 12.45 5.29 -13.84
CA CYS A 102 11.13 5.25 -14.49
C CYS A 102 10.71 3.81 -14.82
N SER A 103 11.02 2.86 -13.94
CA SER A 103 10.49 1.52 -13.95
C SER A 103 9.16 1.52 -13.21
N ILE A 104 8.13 0.99 -13.86
CA ILE A 104 6.78 0.86 -13.31
C ILE A 104 6.55 -0.61 -13.05
N GLY A 105 6.17 -0.94 -11.82
CA GLY A 105 5.80 -2.30 -11.49
C GLY A 105 5.68 -2.49 -10.00
N THR A 106 5.93 -3.70 -9.54
CA THR A 106 5.84 -4.00 -8.11
C THR A 106 7.13 -4.63 -7.61
N GLU A 107 8.15 -4.82 -8.44
CA GLU A 107 9.41 -5.39 -8.00
C GLU A 107 10.20 -4.36 -7.16
N GLU A 108 11.13 -4.84 -6.33
CA GLU A 108 11.98 -4.01 -5.46
C GLU A 108 12.83 -2.97 -6.23
N ARG A 109 12.99 -3.16 -7.54
CA ARG A 109 13.73 -2.27 -8.45
C ARG A 109 12.84 -1.25 -9.18
N ASP A 110 11.52 -1.33 -9.00
CA ASP A 110 10.58 -0.49 -9.71
C ASP A 110 10.42 0.86 -8.97
N GLY A 111 10.74 1.96 -9.65
CA GLY A 111 10.70 3.30 -9.04
C GLY A 111 9.29 3.81 -8.75
N THR A 112 8.28 3.38 -9.53
CA THR A 112 6.86 3.66 -9.29
C THR A 112 6.08 2.37 -9.10
N TRP A 113 5.34 2.29 -7.99
CA TRP A 113 4.51 1.13 -7.72
C TRP A 113 3.29 1.09 -8.64
N MET A 114 3.02 -0.02 -9.31
CA MET A 114 1.79 -0.23 -10.06
C MET A 114 1.50 -1.72 -10.23
N ASN A 115 0.37 -2.17 -9.69
CA ASN A 115 -0.06 -3.55 -9.84
C ASN A 115 -0.78 -3.77 -11.18
N TYR A 116 -0.02 -4.05 -12.23
CA TYR A 116 -0.55 -4.33 -13.58
C TYR A 116 -1.28 -5.68 -13.69
N ARG A 117 -1.13 -6.58 -12.70
CA ARG A 117 -1.74 -7.92 -12.72
C ARG A 117 -3.19 -7.91 -12.24
N ASP A 118 -3.58 -6.89 -11.48
CA ASP A 118 -4.94 -6.73 -10.98
C ASP A 118 -5.78 -5.88 -11.94
N GLN A 119 -6.35 -6.54 -12.96
CA GLN A 119 -7.19 -5.87 -13.96
C GLN A 119 -8.46 -5.26 -13.34
N VAL A 120 -9.07 -5.96 -12.37
CA VAL A 120 -10.27 -5.48 -11.68
C VAL A 120 -9.92 -4.24 -10.85
N GLY A 121 -8.81 -4.29 -10.12
CA GLY A 121 -8.27 -3.15 -9.39
C GLY A 121 -8.01 -1.95 -10.31
N ALA A 122 -7.39 -2.17 -11.47
CA ALA A 122 -7.12 -1.09 -12.43
C ALA A 122 -8.41 -0.41 -12.94
N ILE A 123 -9.46 -1.18 -13.25
CA ILE A 123 -10.77 -0.63 -13.67
C ILE A 123 -11.43 0.15 -12.53
N MET A 124 -11.44 -0.42 -11.33
CA MET A 124 -12.05 0.21 -10.15
C MET A 124 -11.32 1.50 -9.76
N SER A 125 -9.98 1.48 -9.76
CA SER A 125 -9.13 2.66 -9.50
C SER A 125 -9.36 3.75 -10.55
N SER A 126 -9.44 3.40 -11.84
CA SER A 126 -9.76 4.35 -12.92
C SER A 126 -11.16 4.97 -12.76
N THR A 127 -12.12 4.17 -12.28
CA THR A 127 -13.50 4.65 -12.04
C THR A 127 -13.54 5.76 -10.99
N VAL A 128 -12.66 5.73 -9.98
CA VAL A 128 -12.56 6.82 -8.98
C VAL A 128 -12.26 8.17 -9.65
N TRP A 129 -11.32 8.20 -10.60
CA TRP A 129 -10.95 9.42 -11.34
C TRP A 129 -12.11 9.93 -12.19
N VAL A 130 -12.84 9.03 -12.86
CA VAL A 130 -14.03 9.40 -13.65
C VAL A 130 -15.12 9.99 -12.76
N LEU A 131 -15.39 9.38 -11.60
CA LEU A 131 -16.43 9.86 -10.68
C LEU A 131 -16.09 11.22 -10.07
N VAL A 132 -14.83 11.45 -9.67
CA VAL A 132 -14.39 12.75 -9.13
C VAL A 132 -14.30 13.80 -10.24
N GLY A 133 -13.89 13.43 -11.46
CA GLY A 133 -13.92 14.32 -12.62
C GLY A 133 -15.34 14.75 -12.97
N TYR A 134 -16.29 13.81 -12.97
CA TYR A 134 -17.72 14.08 -13.13
C TYR A 134 -18.27 15.04 -12.06
N SER A 135 -17.86 14.86 -10.80
CA SER A 135 -18.30 15.71 -9.70
C SER A 135 -17.75 17.13 -9.81
N CYS A 136 -16.47 17.29 -10.21
CA CYS A 136 -15.86 18.59 -10.50
C CYS A 136 -16.59 19.28 -11.65
N LEU A 137 -16.82 18.58 -12.77
CA LEU A 137 -17.55 19.11 -13.93
C LEU A 137 -18.93 19.64 -13.53
N THR A 138 -19.69 18.86 -12.76
CA THR A 138 -21.04 19.24 -12.32
C THR A 138 -21.03 20.53 -11.48
N ILE A 139 -20.07 20.65 -10.55
CA ILE A 139 -19.93 21.85 -9.70
C ILE A 139 -19.44 23.06 -10.50
N THR A 140 -18.54 22.87 -11.46
CA THR A 140 -18.07 23.94 -12.35
C THR A 140 -19.20 24.47 -13.22
N LEU A 141 -20.01 23.59 -13.81
CA LEU A 141 -21.18 23.99 -14.60
C LEU A 141 -22.23 24.75 -13.76
N LEU A 142 -22.44 24.35 -12.51
CA LEU A 142 -23.29 25.10 -11.57
C LEU A 142 -22.76 26.52 -11.32
N ALA A 143 -21.44 26.69 -11.22
CA ALA A 143 -20.82 27.99 -11.05
C ALA A 143 -20.92 28.86 -12.31
N GLU A 144 -20.67 28.28 -13.48
CA GLU A 144 -20.73 28.97 -14.78
C GLU A 144 -22.13 29.51 -15.08
N HIS A 145 -23.17 28.74 -14.75
CA HIS A 145 -24.56 29.15 -14.88
C HIS A 145 -25.06 30.07 -13.74
N ASN A 146 -24.15 30.61 -12.92
CA ASN A 146 -24.45 31.50 -11.78
C ASN A 146 -25.37 30.90 -10.70
N HIS A 147 -25.53 29.58 -10.66
CA HIS A 147 -26.23 28.89 -9.57
C HIS A 147 -25.33 28.71 -8.34
N LEU A 148 -24.00 28.79 -8.49
CA LEU A 148 -23.06 28.67 -7.38
C LEU A 148 -22.00 29.78 -7.43
N ARG A 149 -21.61 30.30 -6.26
CA ARG A 149 -20.53 31.28 -6.18
C ARG A 149 -19.19 30.62 -6.56
N ASN A 150 -18.39 31.31 -7.38
CA ASN A 150 -17.10 30.81 -7.87
C ASN A 150 -16.14 30.36 -6.75
N ASN A 151 -16.10 31.08 -5.61
CA ASN A 151 -15.26 30.71 -4.48
C ASN A 151 -15.67 29.39 -3.81
N VAL A 152 -16.97 29.07 -3.80
CA VAL A 152 -17.51 27.80 -3.28
C VAL A 152 -17.13 26.66 -4.23
N ALA A 153 -17.27 26.88 -5.54
CA ALA A 153 -16.85 25.91 -6.55
C ALA A 153 -15.33 25.65 -6.53
N MET A 154 -14.49 26.69 -6.40
CA MET A 154 -13.05 26.56 -6.26
C MET A 154 -12.66 25.78 -5.00
N GLY A 155 -13.34 26.03 -3.87
CA GLY A 155 -13.11 25.28 -2.64
C GLY A 155 -13.39 23.79 -2.82
N TYR A 156 -14.50 23.45 -3.47
CA TYR A 156 -14.84 22.05 -3.80
C TYR A 156 -13.79 21.41 -4.71
N CYS A 157 -13.41 22.08 -5.81
CA CYS A 157 -12.41 21.57 -6.74
C CYS A 157 -11.05 21.34 -6.06
N THR A 158 -10.68 22.19 -5.10
CA THR A 158 -9.45 22.02 -4.30
C THR A 158 -9.51 20.74 -3.45
N ILE A 159 -10.65 20.46 -2.81
CA ILE A 159 -10.86 19.22 -2.05
C ILE A 159 -10.76 18.00 -2.98
N CYS A 160 -11.38 18.05 -4.17
CA CYS A 160 -11.28 16.98 -5.16
C CYS A 160 -9.86 16.77 -5.66
N ALA A 161 -9.09 17.83 -5.92
CA ALA A 161 -7.69 17.73 -6.31
C ALA A 161 -6.85 17.06 -5.22
N MET A 162 -7.06 17.42 -3.94
CA MET A 162 -6.40 16.78 -2.81
C MET A 162 -6.78 15.29 -2.68
N ALA A 163 -8.07 14.96 -2.86
CA ALA A 163 -8.54 13.57 -2.86
C ALA A 163 -7.86 12.75 -3.97
N LEU A 164 -7.80 13.27 -5.20
CA LEU A 164 -7.13 12.59 -6.33
C LEU A 164 -5.62 12.46 -6.11
N ALA A 165 -4.96 13.46 -5.52
CA ALA A 165 -3.55 13.36 -5.18
C ALA A 165 -3.29 12.27 -4.12
N CYS A 166 -4.13 12.17 -3.09
CA CYS A 166 -4.05 11.12 -2.08
C CYS A 166 -4.35 9.73 -2.69
N HIS A 167 -5.32 9.65 -3.58
CA HIS A 167 -5.65 8.41 -4.32
C HIS A 167 -4.48 7.95 -5.19
N ALA A 168 -3.87 8.87 -5.93
CA ALA A 168 -2.67 8.62 -6.73
C ALA A 168 -1.54 8.09 -5.86
N LYS A 169 -1.23 8.76 -4.75
CA LYS A 169 -0.19 8.30 -3.81
C LYS A 169 -0.51 6.94 -3.21
N THR A 170 -1.75 6.67 -2.84
CA THR A 170 -2.13 5.34 -2.33
C THR A 170 -1.95 4.24 -3.38
N THR A 171 -2.30 4.55 -4.64
CA THR A 171 -2.21 3.63 -5.79
C THR A 171 -0.76 3.36 -6.20
N PHE A 172 0.08 4.40 -6.18
CA PHE A 172 1.43 4.39 -6.78
C PHE A 172 2.59 4.38 -5.77
N THR A 173 2.30 4.30 -4.47
CA THR A 173 3.29 4.05 -3.42
C THR A 173 3.30 2.58 -3.04
N ASP A 174 4.48 2.03 -2.77
CA ASP A 174 4.61 0.69 -2.23
C ASP A 174 3.85 0.59 -0.88
N PRO A 175 2.90 -0.37 -0.74
CA PRO A 175 2.15 -0.55 0.50
C PRO A 175 2.97 -1.03 1.71
N GLY A 176 4.27 -1.26 1.55
CA GLY A 176 5.16 -1.84 2.56
C GLY A 176 5.45 -3.31 2.24
N SER A 177 5.77 -3.61 0.99
CA SER A 177 6.14 -4.95 0.55
C SER A 177 7.40 -5.43 1.27
N ILE A 178 7.46 -6.72 1.58
CA ILE A 178 8.58 -7.31 2.32
C ILE A 178 9.56 -7.91 1.32
N PRO A 179 10.81 -7.41 1.26
CA PRO A 179 11.84 -7.93 0.38
C PRO A 179 12.21 -9.37 0.68
N LYS A 180 12.87 -10.05 -0.28
CA LYS A 180 13.33 -11.44 -0.07
C LYS A 180 14.44 -11.56 0.97
N GLU A 181 15.29 -10.55 1.04
CA GLU A 181 16.44 -10.49 1.94
C GLU A 181 16.08 -9.93 3.31
N ALA A 182 14.79 -9.64 3.57
CA ALA A 182 14.33 -9.10 4.84
C ALA A 182 14.68 -10.04 6.01
N VAL A 183 15.22 -9.46 7.08
CA VAL A 183 15.61 -10.19 8.30
C VAL A 183 14.89 -9.62 9.53
N PRO A 184 14.76 -10.41 10.62
CA PRO A 184 14.19 -9.94 11.87
C PRO A 184 14.98 -8.77 12.46
N PRO A 185 14.33 -7.70 12.95
CA PRO A 185 15.02 -6.58 13.58
C PRO A 185 15.79 -7.01 14.85
N PRO A 186 16.97 -6.40 15.14
CA PRO A 186 17.80 -6.74 16.31
C PRO A 186 17.08 -6.68 17.66
N ILE A 187 16.07 -5.80 17.77
CA ILE A 187 15.28 -5.62 19.00
C ILE A 187 14.53 -6.89 19.41
N LEU A 188 14.09 -7.71 18.46
CA LEU A 188 13.40 -8.98 18.75
C LEU A 188 14.32 -9.96 19.47
N PHE A 189 15.59 -10.02 19.06
CA PHE A 189 16.59 -10.86 19.74
C PHE A 189 16.88 -10.35 21.16
N LYS A 190 16.93 -9.02 21.36
CA LYS A 190 17.08 -8.42 22.70
C LYS A 190 15.90 -8.74 23.62
N GLN A 191 14.70 -8.90 23.05
CA GLN A 191 13.48 -9.31 23.77
C GLN A 191 13.39 -10.83 23.97
N GLY A 192 14.40 -11.60 23.57
CA GLY A 192 14.43 -13.07 23.72
C GLY A 192 13.55 -13.82 22.72
N ILE A 193 13.04 -13.15 21.69
CA ILE A 193 12.23 -13.77 20.64
C ILE A 193 13.16 -14.33 19.57
N THR A 194 13.33 -15.66 19.57
CA THR A 194 14.24 -16.38 18.67
C THR A 194 13.52 -17.16 17.57
N THR A 195 12.20 -17.31 17.67
CA THR A 195 11.37 -17.97 16.65
C THR A 195 10.75 -16.92 15.74
N HIS A 196 10.91 -17.13 14.44
CA HIS A 196 10.44 -16.19 13.42
C HIS A 196 9.52 -16.92 12.45
N ALA A 197 8.41 -16.29 12.10
CA ALA A 197 7.53 -16.81 11.07
C ALA A 197 8.15 -16.59 9.69
N MET A 198 8.00 -17.57 8.80
CA MET A 198 8.38 -17.47 7.39
C MET A 198 7.14 -17.60 6.53
N CYS A 199 7.09 -16.87 5.41
CA CYS A 199 6.03 -17.07 4.44
C CYS A 199 6.31 -18.29 3.57
N SER A 200 5.38 -19.24 3.48
CA SER A 200 5.51 -20.41 2.61
C SER A 200 5.47 -20.09 1.11
N HIS A 201 4.88 -18.98 0.71
CA HIS A 201 4.80 -18.56 -0.70
C HIS A 201 6.01 -17.72 -1.10
N CYS A 202 6.38 -16.73 -0.29
CA CYS A 202 7.48 -15.81 -0.60
C CYS A 202 8.86 -16.35 -0.17
N GLN A 203 8.91 -17.32 0.74
CA GLN A 203 10.15 -17.85 1.33
C GLN A 203 11.02 -16.77 1.98
N THR A 204 10.40 -15.71 2.51
CA THR A 204 11.03 -14.60 3.23
C THR A 204 10.52 -14.52 4.68
N TYR A 205 11.24 -13.78 5.52
CA TYR A 205 10.82 -13.44 6.86
C TYR A 205 9.43 -12.80 6.85
N LYS A 206 8.60 -13.21 7.81
CA LYS A 206 7.24 -12.71 7.96
C LYS A 206 7.14 -11.92 9.28
N PRO A 207 7.25 -10.58 9.24
CA PRO A 207 7.02 -9.70 10.37
C PRO A 207 5.68 -9.96 11.08
N PRO A 208 5.57 -9.67 12.38
CA PRO A 208 4.29 -9.60 13.06
C PRO A 208 3.31 -8.71 12.29
N THR A 209 2.02 -9.05 12.27
CA THR A 209 0.94 -8.31 11.55
C THR A 209 1.09 -8.22 10.02
N SER A 210 2.10 -8.85 9.42
CA SER A 210 2.22 -8.98 7.97
C SER A 210 1.38 -10.11 7.41
N HIS A 211 0.86 -9.95 6.19
CA HIS A 211 0.06 -10.97 5.52
C HIS A 211 0.47 -11.11 4.05
N HIS A 212 0.33 -12.32 3.50
CA HIS A 212 0.58 -12.58 2.09
C HIS A 212 -0.67 -12.25 1.29
N CYS A 213 -0.59 -11.25 0.41
CA CYS A 213 -1.65 -10.96 -0.55
C CYS A 213 -1.46 -11.81 -1.80
N ARG A 214 -2.43 -12.67 -2.11
CA ARG A 214 -2.41 -13.52 -3.31
C ARG A 214 -2.56 -12.71 -4.61
N ILE A 215 -3.25 -11.57 -4.56
CA ILE A 215 -3.48 -10.70 -5.72
C ILE A 215 -2.17 -9.97 -6.07
N CYS A 216 -1.51 -9.37 -5.09
CA CYS A 216 -0.20 -8.73 -5.28
C CYS A 216 0.98 -9.73 -5.34
N ASN A 217 0.73 -11.01 -4.99
CA ASN A 217 1.68 -12.11 -4.90
C ASN A 217 2.94 -11.79 -4.08
N ARG A 218 2.74 -11.26 -2.87
CA ARG A 218 3.82 -10.80 -1.97
C ARG A 218 3.32 -10.64 -0.54
N CYS A 219 4.25 -10.58 0.40
CA CYS A 219 3.95 -10.21 1.78
C CYS A 219 3.96 -8.70 1.94
N ILE A 220 2.94 -8.16 2.61
CA ILE A 220 2.79 -6.74 2.91
C ILE A 220 2.88 -6.57 4.43
N SER A 221 3.71 -5.64 4.88
CA SER A 221 3.84 -5.28 6.29
C SER A 221 2.64 -4.48 6.79
N ARG A 222 2.21 -4.79 8.03
CA ARG A 222 0.98 -4.27 8.67
C ARG A 222 -0.20 -4.21 7.68
N MET A 223 -0.40 -5.30 6.94
CA MET A 223 -1.40 -5.35 5.87
C MET A 223 -2.80 -5.23 6.47
N ASP A 224 -3.55 -4.21 6.05
CA ASP A 224 -4.96 -4.08 6.42
C ASP A 224 -5.85 -4.86 5.45
N HIS A 225 -5.78 -4.55 4.14
CA HIS A 225 -6.51 -5.26 3.10
C HIS A 225 -5.95 -5.00 1.69
N HIS A 226 -6.39 -5.80 0.71
CA HIS A 226 -6.25 -5.47 -0.70
C HIS A 226 -7.46 -4.65 -1.15
N CYS A 227 -7.24 -3.42 -1.64
CA CYS A 227 -8.31 -2.52 -2.02
C CYS A 227 -8.41 -2.41 -3.54
N PRO A 228 -9.48 -2.95 -4.18
CA PRO A 228 -9.67 -2.81 -5.62
C PRO A 228 -9.77 -1.34 -6.05
N TRP A 229 -10.35 -0.47 -5.22
CA TRP A 229 -10.46 0.97 -5.51
C TRP A 229 -9.11 1.70 -5.56
N MET A 230 -8.06 1.11 -5.00
CA MET A 230 -6.69 1.65 -5.04
C MET A 230 -5.80 0.89 -6.03
N ASN A 231 -6.29 -0.18 -6.66
CA ASN A 231 -5.45 -1.13 -7.39
C ASN A 231 -4.19 -1.56 -6.59
N ASN A 232 -4.30 -1.62 -5.27
CA ASN A 232 -3.15 -1.79 -4.39
C ASN A 232 -3.57 -2.39 -3.05
N CYS A 233 -2.61 -2.99 -2.34
CA CYS A 233 -2.78 -3.24 -0.91
C CYS A 233 -2.74 -1.93 -0.13
N VAL A 234 -3.38 -1.94 1.03
CA VAL A 234 -3.23 -0.90 2.05
C VAL A 234 -2.42 -1.52 3.19
N GLY A 235 -1.27 -0.93 3.48
CA GLY A 235 -0.34 -1.40 4.51
C GLY A 235 0.48 -0.24 5.07
N ALA A 236 1.55 -0.56 5.81
CA ALA A 236 2.37 0.44 6.50
C ALA A 236 2.88 1.56 5.58
N GLY A 237 3.26 1.24 4.33
CA GLY A 237 3.89 2.19 3.41
C GLY A 237 2.94 3.24 2.79
N ASN A 238 1.64 2.98 2.76
CA ASN A 238 0.66 3.87 2.11
C ASN A 238 -0.58 4.19 2.96
N LEU A 239 -0.62 3.76 4.24
CA LEU A 239 -1.75 3.99 5.14
C LEU A 239 -2.10 5.47 5.31
N LYS A 240 -1.08 6.36 5.41
CA LYS A 240 -1.29 7.82 5.48
C LYS A 240 -2.14 8.32 4.32
N HIS A 241 -1.70 8.02 3.10
CA HIS A 241 -2.34 8.48 1.87
C HIS A 241 -3.76 7.94 1.76
N PHE A 242 -3.98 6.68 2.18
CA PHE A 242 -5.31 6.07 2.20
C PHE A 242 -6.26 6.77 3.17
N VAL A 243 -5.81 7.06 4.40
CA VAL A 243 -6.60 7.80 5.40
C VAL A 243 -6.96 9.19 4.89
N LEU A 244 -5.99 9.92 4.33
CA LEU A 244 -6.24 11.24 3.75
C LEU A 244 -7.24 11.20 2.59
N PHE A 245 -7.11 10.21 1.68
CA PHE A 245 -8.08 10.00 0.61
C PHE A 245 -9.50 9.81 1.15
N LEU A 246 -9.68 8.97 2.18
CA LEU A 246 -11.00 8.76 2.78
C LEU A 246 -11.55 10.04 3.40
N CYS A 247 -10.73 10.78 4.15
CA CYS A 247 -11.14 12.04 4.77
C CYS A 247 -11.53 13.11 3.73
N TYR A 248 -10.73 13.30 2.68
CA TYR A 248 -11.04 14.27 1.62
C TYR A 248 -12.27 13.86 0.80
N THR A 249 -12.43 12.56 0.49
CA THR A 249 -13.60 12.06 -0.23
C THR A 249 -14.87 12.23 0.60
N TRP A 250 -14.82 11.90 1.89
CA TRP A 250 -15.94 12.10 2.82
C TRP A 250 -16.32 13.58 2.94
N THR A 251 -15.31 14.45 3.11
CA THR A 251 -15.51 15.91 3.20
C THR A 251 -16.09 16.47 1.90
N GLY A 252 -15.60 16.02 0.74
CA GLY A 252 -16.12 16.43 -0.57
C GLY A 252 -17.57 16.00 -0.78
N CYS A 253 -17.93 14.76 -0.41
CA CYS A 253 -19.32 14.29 -0.51
C CYS A 253 -20.26 15.10 0.39
N THR A 254 -19.87 15.33 1.65
CA THR A 254 -20.64 16.16 2.59
C THR A 254 -20.78 17.60 2.07
N TYR A 255 -19.69 18.19 1.58
CA TYR A 255 -19.70 19.53 1.00
C TYR A 255 -20.69 19.64 -0.17
N ALA A 256 -20.62 18.71 -1.12
CA ALA A 256 -21.52 18.68 -2.27
C ALA A 256 -22.99 18.59 -1.86
N LEU A 257 -23.32 17.68 -0.93
CA LEU A 257 -24.70 17.50 -0.46
C LEU A 257 -25.22 18.74 0.27
N ILE A 258 -24.39 19.43 1.06
CA ILE A 258 -24.75 20.69 1.70
C ILE A 258 -25.00 21.78 0.65
N VAL A 259 -24.11 21.91 -0.34
CA VAL A 259 -24.28 22.89 -1.43
C VAL A 259 -25.57 22.63 -2.20
N PHE A 260 -25.87 21.37 -2.52
CA PHE A 260 -27.11 21.02 -3.21
C PHE A 260 -28.34 21.26 -2.37
N ALA A 261 -28.30 20.94 -1.07
CA ALA A 261 -29.41 21.22 -0.16
C ALA A 261 -29.66 22.74 -0.03
N VAL A 262 -28.62 23.54 0.18
CA VAL A 262 -28.74 25.01 0.28
C VAL A 262 -29.26 25.60 -1.02
N ASN A 263 -28.77 25.15 -2.18
CA ASN A 263 -29.30 25.59 -3.47
C ASN A 263 -30.76 25.20 -3.65
N TYR A 264 -31.13 23.96 -3.29
CA TYR A 264 -32.51 23.49 -3.44
C TYR A 264 -33.49 24.24 -2.53
N PHE A 265 -33.14 24.44 -1.25
CA PHE A 265 -34.04 25.11 -0.29
C PHE A 265 -33.98 26.64 -0.35
N GLY A 266 -32.87 27.22 -0.80
CA GLY A 266 -32.68 28.67 -0.94
C GLY A 266 -33.17 29.23 -2.28
N CYS A 267 -33.50 28.36 -3.24
CA CYS A 267 -34.05 28.70 -4.55
C CYS A 267 -35.58 28.90 -4.41
N THR A 268 -35.97 30.02 -3.78
CA THR A 268 -37.38 30.39 -3.54
C THR A 268 -37.92 31.43 -4.53
N ASP A 269 -37.07 32.06 -5.32
CA ASP A 269 -37.45 33.09 -6.31
C ASP A 269 -37.57 32.51 -7.73
N GLU A 270 -38.47 33.08 -8.54
CA GLU A 270 -38.77 32.70 -9.94
C GLU A 270 -37.56 32.76 -10.91
N GLN A 271 -36.38 33.18 -10.47
CA GLN A 271 -35.19 33.35 -11.32
C GLN A 271 -34.26 32.13 -11.37
N CYS A 272 -34.65 31.03 -10.74
CA CYS A 272 -33.82 29.86 -10.58
C CYS A 272 -34.16 28.79 -11.65
N GLU A 273 -33.93 29.14 -12.92
CA GLU A 273 -34.16 28.21 -14.03
C GLU A 273 -32.97 27.27 -14.21
N PHE A 274 -33.12 26.01 -13.80
CA PHE A 274 -32.15 24.97 -14.13
C PHE A 274 -32.48 24.32 -15.47
N THR A 275 -31.48 24.15 -16.32
CA THR A 275 -31.64 23.33 -17.53
C THR A 275 -31.90 21.87 -17.15
N PHE A 276 -32.63 21.15 -18.00
CA PHE A 276 -32.90 19.72 -17.80
C PHE A 276 -31.60 18.92 -17.58
N LEU A 277 -30.55 19.21 -18.36
CA LEU A 277 -29.25 18.58 -18.24
C LEU A 277 -28.65 18.78 -16.84
N LEU A 278 -28.60 20.02 -16.37
CA LEU A 278 -27.99 20.37 -15.07
C LEU A 278 -28.74 19.70 -13.91
N MET A 279 -30.07 19.64 -13.97
CA MET A 279 -30.86 18.92 -12.98
C MET A 279 -30.53 17.42 -12.95
N GLN A 280 -30.37 16.76 -14.11
CA GLN A 280 -30.02 15.34 -14.15
C GLN A 280 -28.60 15.10 -13.61
N LEU A 281 -27.65 15.98 -13.94
CA LEU A 281 -26.28 15.89 -13.42
C LEU A 281 -26.26 15.96 -11.88
N VAL A 282 -26.95 16.94 -11.30
CA VAL A 282 -27.03 17.11 -9.84
C VAL A 282 -27.74 15.92 -9.18
N ARG A 283 -28.81 15.38 -9.78
CA ARG A 283 -29.53 14.20 -9.24
C ARG A 283 -28.64 12.96 -9.20
N VAL A 284 -27.95 12.66 -10.31
CA VAL A 284 -27.02 11.53 -10.38
C VAL A 284 -25.85 11.74 -9.42
N MET A 285 -25.30 12.95 -9.35
CA MET A 285 -24.22 13.27 -8.42
C MET A 285 -24.66 13.11 -6.96
N SER A 286 -25.86 13.54 -6.60
CA SER A 286 -26.40 13.40 -5.25
C SER A 286 -26.52 11.93 -4.83
N ALA A 287 -27.01 11.07 -5.72
CA ALA A 287 -27.11 9.63 -5.47
C ALA A 287 -25.72 8.99 -5.28
N ILE A 288 -24.76 9.34 -6.14
CA ILE A 288 -23.36 8.88 -6.03
C ILE A 288 -22.73 9.36 -4.71
N CYS A 289 -22.90 10.63 -4.35
CA CYS A 289 -22.37 11.19 -3.11
C CYS A 289 -22.94 10.50 -1.88
N LEU A 290 -24.24 10.17 -1.84
CA LEU A 290 -24.85 9.43 -0.72
C LEU A 290 -24.26 8.03 -0.57
N PHE A 291 -24.13 7.29 -1.68
CA PHE A 291 -23.52 5.96 -1.66
C PHE A 291 -22.05 6.03 -1.20
N THR A 292 -21.27 6.92 -1.81
CA THR A 292 -19.85 7.11 -1.47
C THR A 292 -19.69 7.57 -0.02
N LEU A 293 -20.56 8.43 0.50
CA LEU A 293 -20.50 8.88 1.90
C LEU A 293 -20.73 7.71 2.87
N LEU A 294 -21.72 6.86 2.62
CA LEU A 294 -21.97 5.67 3.45
C LEU A 294 -20.80 4.69 3.40
N PHE A 295 -20.30 4.40 2.20
CA PHE A 295 -19.18 3.50 1.99
C PHE A 295 -17.90 4.01 2.67
N THR A 296 -17.54 5.28 2.45
CA THR A 296 -16.36 5.90 3.05
C THR A 296 -16.48 6.05 4.57
N SER A 297 -17.69 6.30 5.10
CA SER A 297 -17.92 6.33 6.56
C SER A 297 -17.64 4.96 7.19
N SER A 298 -18.07 3.87 6.54
CA SER A 298 -17.78 2.51 7.01
C SER A 298 -16.28 2.21 6.97
N MET A 299 -15.58 2.60 5.90
CA MET A 299 -14.13 2.40 5.79
C MET A 299 -13.36 3.23 6.81
N LEU A 300 -13.71 4.50 7.00
CA LEU A 300 -13.11 5.38 8.02
C LEU A 300 -13.29 4.79 9.42
N MET A 301 -14.47 4.29 9.75
CA MET A 301 -14.71 3.61 11.02
C MET A 301 -13.78 2.41 11.21
N ASN A 302 -13.65 1.55 10.18
CA ASN A 302 -12.80 0.36 10.24
C ASN A 302 -11.32 0.71 10.44
N VAL A 303 -10.81 1.71 9.70
CA VAL A 303 -9.42 2.16 9.80
C VAL A 303 -9.17 2.85 11.13
N THR A 304 -10.08 3.73 11.56
CA THR A 304 -9.96 4.44 12.85
C THR A 304 -9.92 3.44 14.01
N PHE A 305 -10.78 2.41 13.97
CA PHE A 305 -10.72 1.33 14.95
C PHE A 305 -9.38 0.60 14.93
N GLY A 306 -8.83 0.30 13.75
CA GLY A 306 -7.51 -0.34 13.63
C GLY A 306 -6.39 0.51 14.22
N ILE A 307 -6.42 1.82 13.98
CA ILE A 307 -5.47 2.79 14.56
C ILE A 307 -5.61 2.83 16.08
N MET A 308 -6.84 2.92 16.61
CA MET A 308 -7.09 3.02 18.04
C MET A 308 -6.77 1.74 18.82
N THR A 309 -6.79 0.58 18.18
CA THR A 309 -6.58 -0.72 18.85
C THR A 309 -5.24 -1.37 18.55
N GLY A 310 -4.49 -0.89 17.56
CA GLY A 310 -3.29 -1.56 17.07
C GLY A 310 -3.57 -2.80 16.19
N VAL A 311 -4.84 -3.20 16.05
CA VAL A 311 -5.22 -4.45 15.38
C VAL A 311 -5.68 -4.15 13.94
N GLY A 312 -4.95 -4.64 12.94
CA GLY A 312 -5.38 -4.58 11.54
C GLY A 312 -6.66 -5.39 11.27
N THR A 313 -7.37 -5.10 10.17
CA THR A 313 -8.63 -5.80 9.84
C THR A 313 -8.45 -7.31 9.71
N ILE A 314 -7.36 -7.76 9.09
CA ILE A 314 -7.07 -9.19 8.96
C ILE A 314 -6.82 -9.85 10.33
N ASP A 315 -6.05 -9.20 11.20
CA ASP A 315 -5.74 -9.74 12.53
C ASP A 315 -6.99 -9.81 13.41
N ARG A 316 -7.89 -8.83 13.30
CA ARG A 316 -9.19 -8.86 13.95
C ARG A 316 -10.04 -10.04 13.48
N LEU A 317 -10.10 -10.29 12.17
CA LEU A 317 -10.86 -11.41 11.61
C LEU A 317 -10.28 -12.77 12.04
N LYS A 318 -8.96 -12.91 12.09
CA LYS A 318 -8.29 -14.12 12.60
C LYS A 318 -8.59 -14.35 14.07
N LYS A 319 -8.44 -13.33 14.92
CA LYS A 319 -8.75 -13.42 16.36
C LYS A 319 -10.21 -13.79 16.60
N LYS A 320 -11.14 -13.29 15.77
CA LYS A 320 -12.55 -13.66 15.82
C LYS A 320 -12.77 -15.13 15.43
N ALA A 321 -12.08 -15.62 14.40
CA ALA A 321 -12.13 -17.02 14.01
C ALA A 321 -11.58 -17.97 15.10
N ASP A 322 -10.53 -17.54 15.80
CA ASP A 322 -9.86 -18.34 16.84
C ASP A 322 -10.48 -18.15 18.24
N ASN A 323 -11.55 -17.34 18.39
CA ASN A 323 -12.16 -16.95 19.67
C ASN A 323 -11.16 -16.35 20.70
N THR A 324 -10.12 -15.65 20.22
CA THR A 324 -9.05 -15.05 21.05
C THR A 324 -9.15 -13.54 21.22
N VAL A 325 -10.25 -12.92 20.77
CA VAL A 325 -10.47 -11.47 20.79
C VAL A 325 -10.27 -10.85 22.19
N HIS A 326 -10.64 -11.57 23.26
CA HIS A 326 -10.53 -11.10 24.64
C HIS A 326 -9.11 -11.10 25.22
N LYS A 327 -8.10 -11.66 24.52
CA LYS A 327 -6.72 -11.79 25.01
C LYS A 327 -5.77 -10.72 24.51
N ALA A 328 -6.25 -9.71 23.78
CA ALA A 328 -5.39 -8.75 23.10
C ALA A 328 -5.15 -7.51 23.99
N ASP A 329 -3.98 -7.48 24.65
CA ASP A 329 -3.38 -6.25 25.19
C ASP A 329 -2.57 -5.56 24.07
N GLU A 330 -3.21 -5.23 22.94
CA GLU A 330 -2.54 -4.50 21.85
C GLU A 330 -2.66 -3.00 22.07
N GLU A 331 -1.53 -2.30 21.93
CA GLU A 331 -1.45 -0.86 22.12
C GLU A 331 -1.90 -0.12 20.86
N PRO A 332 -2.56 1.05 21.02
CA PRO A 332 -2.93 1.91 19.89
C PRO A 332 -1.71 2.26 19.02
N MET A 333 -1.90 2.36 17.71
CA MET A 333 -0.84 2.84 16.81
C MET A 333 -0.56 4.32 17.06
N GLU A 334 0.70 4.67 17.24
CA GLU A 334 1.12 6.06 17.35
C GLU A 334 0.85 6.78 16.01
N LEU A 335 0.23 7.96 16.03
CA LEU A 335 -0.04 8.70 14.80
C LEU A 335 1.25 9.09 14.05
N LYS A 336 2.38 9.20 14.76
CA LYS A 336 3.70 9.43 14.16
C LYS A 336 4.18 8.26 13.29
N ASP A 337 3.74 7.04 13.59
CA ASP A 337 4.02 5.84 12.78
C ASP A 337 3.18 5.77 11.51
N ILE A 338 2.22 6.69 11.36
CA ILE A 338 1.36 6.79 10.17
C ILE A 338 1.72 8.06 9.40
N PHE A 339 1.65 9.21 10.06
CA PHE A 339 1.80 10.52 9.43
C PHE A 339 3.25 11.00 9.33
N GLY A 340 4.16 10.36 10.06
CA GLY A 340 5.58 10.70 10.13
C GLY A 340 5.93 11.66 11.27
N VAL A 341 7.22 11.84 11.49
CA VAL A 341 7.79 12.77 12.48
C VAL A 341 8.07 14.17 11.92
N GLN A 342 7.80 14.39 10.63
CA GLN A 342 7.82 15.74 10.06
C GLN A 342 6.80 16.64 10.78
N GLY A 343 6.98 17.96 10.67
CA GLY A 343 6.11 18.92 11.34
C GLY A 343 4.62 18.68 11.03
N TYR A 344 3.76 18.83 12.04
CA TYR A 344 2.32 18.52 11.97
C TYR A 344 1.57 19.21 10.80
N TRP A 345 2.10 20.29 10.26
CA TRP A 345 1.54 20.98 9.09
C TRP A 345 1.58 20.13 7.81
N THR A 346 2.46 19.12 7.72
CA THR A 346 2.56 18.22 6.55
C THR A 346 1.53 17.10 6.58
N TRP A 347 0.89 16.85 7.73
CA TRP A 347 -0.04 15.75 7.94
C TRP A 347 -1.26 15.77 7.01
N PRO A 348 -1.92 16.92 6.74
CA PRO A 348 -3.05 16.93 5.80
C PRO A 348 -2.61 16.77 4.33
N PHE A 349 -1.32 16.87 4.01
CA PHE A 349 -0.86 16.83 2.63
C PHE A 349 -0.38 15.42 2.24
N PRO A 350 -0.53 15.03 0.95
CA PRO A 350 -0.11 13.74 0.41
C PRO A 350 1.43 13.69 0.20
N ILE A 351 2.17 14.00 1.26
CA ILE A 351 3.63 13.97 1.33
C ILE A 351 4.03 12.67 2.04
N ASP A 352 5.06 11.99 1.53
CA ASP A 352 5.50 10.74 2.13
C ASP A 352 5.96 10.93 3.58
N PRO A 353 5.53 10.06 4.50
CA PRO A 353 5.93 10.16 5.90
C PRO A 353 7.40 9.76 6.06
N ILE A 354 8.12 10.50 6.90
CA ILE A 354 9.44 10.10 7.42
C ILE A 354 9.23 9.53 8.82
N PHE A 355 9.76 8.34 9.07
CA PHE A 355 9.66 7.67 10.36
C PHE A 355 10.97 7.82 11.15
N GLU A 356 10.86 7.95 12.48
CA GLU A 356 12.02 7.97 13.37
C GLU A 356 12.72 6.61 13.43
N ASP A 357 11.93 5.54 13.50
CA ASP A 357 12.40 4.15 13.41
C ASP A 357 11.59 3.39 12.36
N HIS A 358 12.13 3.36 11.14
CA HIS A 358 11.51 2.67 10.01
C HIS A 358 11.40 1.15 10.25
N ASP A 359 12.38 0.52 10.89
CA ASP A 359 12.40 -0.94 11.09
C ASP A 359 11.34 -1.36 12.12
N ARG A 360 11.07 -0.51 13.12
CA ARG A 360 9.95 -0.68 14.05
C ARG A 360 8.59 -0.57 13.33
N VAL A 361 8.44 0.42 12.45
CA VAL A 361 7.19 0.62 11.70
C VAL A 361 6.94 -0.54 10.73
N MET A 362 7.96 -0.93 9.97
CA MET A 362 7.85 -2.00 8.97
C MET A 362 7.97 -3.40 9.57
N GLY A 363 8.51 -3.56 10.78
CA GLY A 363 8.67 -4.84 11.45
C GLY A 363 9.74 -5.76 10.86
N TYR A 364 10.56 -5.27 9.94
CA TYR A 364 11.72 -5.96 9.37
C TYR A 364 12.88 -4.99 9.18
N THR A 365 14.08 -5.53 8.98
CA THR A 365 15.27 -4.77 8.58
C THR A 365 15.94 -5.44 7.38
N MET A 366 16.85 -4.74 6.72
CA MET A 366 17.62 -5.23 5.58
C MET A 366 19.08 -5.51 6.00
N PRO A 367 19.72 -6.58 5.51
CA PRO A 367 21.12 -6.90 5.82
C PRO A 367 22.08 -5.75 5.54
N ASP A 368 21.91 -5.08 4.40
CA ASP A 368 22.75 -3.93 4.03
C ASP A 368 22.60 -2.77 5.01
N ARG A 369 21.40 -2.54 5.54
CA ARG A 369 21.15 -1.54 6.58
C ARG A 369 21.88 -1.88 7.89
N LEU A 370 21.79 -3.14 8.34
CA LEU A 370 22.52 -3.61 9.53
C LEU A 370 24.04 -3.48 9.36
N MET A 371 24.57 -3.80 8.17
CA MET A 371 26.00 -3.64 7.88
C MET A 371 26.42 -2.16 7.93
N ARG A 372 25.58 -1.24 7.42
CA ARG A 372 25.81 0.21 7.49
C ARG A 372 25.78 0.73 8.92
N GLU A 373 24.82 0.30 9.73
CA GLU A 373 24.74 0.68 11.15
C GLU A 373 25.95 0.20 11.94
N LYS A 374 26.37 -1.05 11.71
CA LYS A 374 27.56 -1.61 12.33
C LYS A 374 28.82 -0.82 11.98
N ALA A 375 29.00 -0.45 10.70
CA ALA A 375 30.12 0.38 10.27
C ALA A 375 30.11 1.77 10.92
N ARG A 376 28.92 2.37 11.12
CA ARG A 376 28.79 3.65 11.84
C ARG A 376 29.20 3.52 13.30
N ASP A 377 28.78 2.46 13.97
CA ASP A 377 29.09 2.24 15.39
C ASP A 377 30.57 1.91 15.60
N GLU A 378 31.26 1.33 14.61
CA GLU A 378 32.71 1.12 14.61
C GLU A 378 33.52 2.43 14.44
N HIS A 379 32.90 3.51 13.97
CA HIS A 379 33.52 4.84 13.78
C HIS A 379 33.23 5.84 14.91
N ARG A 380 32.39 5.48 15.88
CA ARG A 380 32.12 6.25 17.11
C ARG A 380 32.95 5.72 18.26
#